data_AF-A0AAC9RK51-F1
#
_entry.id   AF-A0AAC9RK51-F1
#
_cell.length_a   1.000
_cell.length_b   1.000
_cell.length_c   1.000
_cell.angle_alpha   90.00
_cell.angle_beta   90.00
_cell.angle_gamma   90.00
#
_symmetry.space_group_name_H-M   'P 1'
#
loop_
_entity.id
_entity.type
_entity.pdbx_description
1 polymer ?
#
loop_
_entity_poly.entity_id
_entity_poly.type
_entity_poly.pdbx_seq_one_letter_code
_entity_poly.pdbx_strand_id
1 'polypeptide(L)' 'MSILKCSCCKRFSRNAIGLIVIGDRSYCSKCIKNIRVRKTGKKVKYYTNVGARCFVQANGYIIEEYHVKELRIGNGA' A
#
# COMPACT_ATOMS: atom_id res chain seq x y z
N MET A 1 -13.08 -20.69 -2.76
CA MET A 1 -12.64 -19.42 -3.39
C MET A 1 -12.09 -18.49 -2.32
N SER A 2 -10.78 -18.24 -2.33
CA SER A 2 -10.13 -17.33 -1.39
C SER A 2 -10.47 -15.89 -1.78
N ILE A 3 -11.39 -15.27 -1.04
CA ILE A 3 -11.76 -13.88 -1.34
C ILE A 3 -10.68 -12.96 -0.79
N LEU A 4 -9.84 -12.41 -1.66
CA LEU A 4 -8.86 -11.39 -1.31
C LEU A 4 -9.58 -10.14 -0.78
N LYS A 5 -9.20 -9.70 0.42
CA LYS A 5 -9.77 -8.52 1.10
C LYS A 5 -8.70 -7.47 1.30
N CYS A 6 -9.08 -6.20 1.27
CA CYS A 6 -8.13 -5.15 1.68
C CYS A 6 -7.77 -5.33 3.16
N SER A 7 -6.48 -5.43 3.46
CA SER A 7 -5.96 -5.59 4.82
C SER A 7 -6.38 -4.42 5.73
N CYS A 8 -6.53 -3.22 5.17
CA CYS A 8 -6.84 -2.01 5.94
C CYS A 8 -8.33 -1.82 6.16
N CYS A 9 -9.15 -1.76 5.09
CA CYS A 9 -10.57 -1.44 5.21
C CYS A 9 -11.49 -2.67 5.23
N LYS A 10 -10.93 -3.89 5.15
CA LYS A 10 -11.63 -5.19 5.10
C LYS A 10 -12.68 -5.33 3.98
N ARG A 11 -12.83 -4.31 3.13
CA ARG A 11 -13.73 -4.34 1.98
C ARG A 11 -13.28 -5.40 1.01
N PHE A 12 -14.28 -6.14 0.54
CA PHE A 12 -14.16 -7.12 -0.52
C PHE A 12 -14.01 -6.37 -1.84
N SER A 13 -13.01 -6.73 -2.63
CA SER A 13 -12.99 -6.30 -4.01
C SER A 13 -13.78 -7.34 -4.80
N ARG A 14 -14.92 -6.95 -5.40
CA ARG A 14 -15.68 -7.86 -6.29
C ARG A 14 -14.81 -8.36 -7.46
N ASN A 15 -13.81 -7.56 -7.84
CA ASN A 15 -12.78 -7.93 -8.81
C ASN A 15 -11.39 -7.89 -8.16
N ALA A 16 -10.65 -9.01 -8.19
CA ALA A 16 -9.29 -9.11 -7.66
C ALA A 16 -8.31 -8.11 -8.32
N ILE A 17 -8.62 -7.65 -9.53
CA ILE A 17 -7.85 -6.67 -10.32
C ILE A 17 -7.63 -5.34 -9.58
N GLY A 18 -8.50 -4.99 -8.63
CA GLY A 18 -8.40 -3.75 -7.85
C GLY A 18 -7.53 -3.82 -6.59
N LEU A 19 -6.90 -4.97 -6.31
CA LEU A 19 -6.07 -5.20 -5.14
C LEU A 19 -4.60 -5.29 -5.53
N ILE A 20 -3.76 -4.55 -4.80
CA ILE A 20 -2.31 -4.61 -4.89
C ILE A 20 -1.81 -5.48 -3.73
N VAL A 21 -1.03 -6.51 -4.05
CA VAL A 21 -0.47 -7.43 -3.05
C VAL A 21 0.96 -7.02 -2.75
N ILE A 22 1.23 -6.74 -1.49
CA ILE A 22 2.55 -6.34 -0.99
C ILE A 22 2.90 -7.28 0.15
N GLY A 23 3.96 -8.08 -0.04
CA GLY A 23 4.27 -9.20 0.82
C GLY A 23 3.10 -10.19 0.91
N ASP A 24 2.58 -10.37 2.12
CA ASP A 24 1.47 -11.25 2.46
C ASP A 24 0.11 -10.54 2.55
N ARG A 25 0.04 -9.24 2.22
CA ARG A 25 -1.16 -8.40 2.42
C ARG A 25 -1.66 -7.80 1.12
N SER A 26 -2.97 -7.85 0.92
CA SER A 26 -3.67 -7.18 -0.18
C SER A 26 -4.22 -5.82 0.24
N TYR A 27 -4.09 -4.82 -0.63
CA TYR A 27 -4.54 -3.44 -0.40
C TYR A 27 -5.39 -2.96 -1.56
N CYS A 28 -6.53 -2.33 -1.27
CA CYS A 28 -7.34 -1.73 -2.33
C CYS A 28 -6.74 -0.40 -2.81
N SER A 29 -7.08 -0.03 -4.04
CA SER A 29 -6.68 1.24 -4.67
C SER A 29 -6.97 2.49 -3.81
N LYS A 30 -7.99 2.46 -2.94
CA LYS A 30 -8.27 3.56 -2.01
C LYS A 30 -7.28 3.62 -0.85
N CYS A 31 -6.93 2.47 -0.27
CA CYS A 31 -5.99 2.41 0.85
C CYS A 31 -4.55 2.65 0.40
N ILE A 32 -4.16 2.11 -0.76
CA ILE A 32 -2.81 2.28 -1.31
C ILE A 32 -2.52 3.73 -1.75
N LYS A 33 -3.54 4.54 -2.03
CA LYS A 33 -3.38 5.98 -2.29
C LYS A 33 -3.06 6.78 -1.02
N ASN A 34 -3.32 6.21 0.14
CA ASN A 34 -3.09 6.82 1.44
C ASN A 34 -1.88 6.18 2.12
N ILE A 35 -0.74 6.13 1.44
CA ILE A 35 0.51 5.69 2.03
C ILE A 35 1.19 6.87 2.71
N ARG A 36 1.70 6.62 3.92
CA ARG A 36 2.56 7.53 4.65
C ARG A 36 3.78 6.78 5.17
N VAL A 37 4.93 7.43 5.19
CA VAL A 37 6.11 6.91 5.92
C VAL A 37 5.82 6.98 7.42
N ARG A 38 5.98 5.88 8.16
CA ARG A 38 5.63 5.84 9.61
C ARG A 38 6.48 6.78 10.44
N LYS A 39 7.77 6.84 10.17
CA LYS A 39 8.74 7.64 10.94
C LYS A 39 8.47 9.14 10.84
N THR A 40 8.08 9.62 9.66
CA THR A 40 7.97 11.06 9.37
C THR A 40 6.54 11.53 9.15
N GLY A 41 5.58 10.61 8.97
CA GLY A 41 4.21 10.94 8.57
C GLY A 41 4.08 11.42 7.12
N LYS A 42 5.19 11.51 6.36
CA LYS A 42 5.25 12.04 5.00
C LYS A 42 4.34 11.24 4.08
N LYS A 43 3.43 11.92 3.39
CA LYS A 43 2.57 11.31 2.36
C LYS A 43 3.39 11.01 1.12
N VAL A 44 3.30 9.79 0.64
CA VAL A 44 4.01 9.29 -0.55
C VAL A 44 3.03 8.56 -1.46
N LYS A 45 3.38 8.45 -2.74
CA LYS A 45 2.56 7.72 -3.72
C LYS A 45 3.15 6.35 -3.98
N TYR A 46 2.31 5.33 -4.02
CA TYR A 46 2.75 4.00 -4.45
C TYR A 46 3.26 4.04 -5.89
N TYR A 47 4.44 3.47 -6.14
CA TYR A 47 4.98 3.27 -7.49
C TYR A 47 4.94 1.79 -7.87
N THR A 48 5.66 0.94 -7.12
CA THR A 48 5.63 -0.52 -7.30
C THR A 48 6.08 -1.25 -6.03
N ASN A 49 6.07 -2.59 -6.03
CA ASN A 49 6.60 -3.41 -4.94
C ASN A 49 7.35 -4.62 -5.48
N VAL A 50 8.32 -5.11 -4.70
CA VAL A 50 9.00 -6.38 -4.92
C VAL A 50 8.98 -7.13 -3.59
N GLY A 51 8.16 -8.18 -3.50
CA GLY A 51 7.89 -8.86 -2.24
C GLY A 51 7.35 -7.89 -1.19
N ALA A 52 8.04 -7.79 -0.04
CA ALA A 52 7.69 -6.90 1.07
C ALA A 52 8.31 -5.48 0.97
N ARG A 53 9.12 -5.20 -0.05
CA ARG A 53 9.70 -3.88 -0.31
C ARG A 53 8.78 -3.08 -1.22
N CYS A 54 8.56 -1.83 -0.85
CA CYS A 54 7.73 -0.87 -1.56
C CYS A 54 8.59 0.27 -2.10
N PHE A 55 8.41 0.56 -3.38
CA PHE A 55 8.96 1.73 -4.02
C PHE A 55 7.86 2.78 -4.07
N VAL A 56 8.13 3.93 -3.46
CA VAL A 56 7.16 5.02 -3.35
C VAL A 56 7.75 6.28 -3.95
N GLN A 57 6.92 7.02 -4.68
CA GLN A 57 7.27 8.32 -5.21
C GLN A 57 7.06 9.38 -4.12
N ALA A 58 8.13 10.09 -3.79
CA ALA A 58 8.21 11.21 -2.88
C ALA A 58 8.68 12.47 -3.63
N ASN A 59 8.32 13.65 -3.12
CA ASN A 59 8.84 14.94 -3.62
C ASN A 59 8.82 15.09 -5.15
N GLY A 60 7.69 14.79 -5.79
CA GLY A 60 7.52 14.88 -7.24
C GLY A 60 7.95 13.61 -7.96
N TYR A 61 9.25 13.36 -8.11
CA TYR A 61 9.78 12.28 -8.97
C TYR A 61 10.82 11.38 -8.30
N ILE A 62 11.14 11.60 -7.02
CA ILE A 62 12.12 10.78 -6.31
C ILE A 62 11.45 9.46 -5.92
N ILE A 63 12.04 8.34 -6.32
CA ILE A 63 11.60 7.02 -5.87
C ILE A 63 12.44 6.63 -4.66
N GLU A 64 11.76 6.45 -3.54
CA GLU A 64 12.36 5.99 -2.29
C GLU A 64 11.92 4.53 -2.05
N GLU A 65 12.85 3.69 -1.60
CA GLU A 65 12.56 2.32 -1.18
C GLU A 65 12.27 2.29 0.32
N TYR A 66 11.19 1.61 0.69
CA TYR A 66 10.86 1.33 2.10
C TYR A 66 10.39 -0.10 2.26
N HIS A 67 10.66 -0.70 3.41
CA HIS A 67 9.97 -1.93 3.78
C HIS A 67 8.50 -1.63 4.10
N VAL A 68 7.56 -2.52 3.75
CA VAL A 68 6.11 -2.31 3.99
C VAL A 68 5.79 -2.04 5.47
N LYS A 69 6.61 -2.56 6.40
CA LYS A 69 6.51 -2.30 7.85
C LYS A 69 6.82 -0.86 8.24
N GLU A 70 7.61 -0.15 7.44
CA GLU A 70 7.95 1.26 7.63
C GLU A 70 6.88 2.18 7.03
N LEU A 71 5.94 1.63 6.29
CA LEU A 71 4.83 2.34 5.68
C LEU A 71 3.54 2.15 6.51
N ARG A 72 2.77 3.22 6.60
CA ARG A 72 1.36 3.19 7.02
C ARG A 72 0.52 3.29 5.76
N ILE A 73 -0.08 2.18 5.37
CA ILE A 73 -0.93 2.10 4.18
C ILE A 73 -2.39 2.21 4.61
N GLY A 74 -3.12 3.14 4.00
CA GLY A 74 -4.52 3.39 4.29
C GLY A 74 -4.76 4.21 5.56
N ASN A 75 -5.98 4.72 5.68
CA ASN A 75 -6.50 5.22 6.94
C ASN A 75 -6.95 4.02 7.76
N GLY A 76 -6.02 3.38 8.47
CA GLY A 76 -6.44 2.63 9.66
C GLY A 76 -7.11 3.62 10.60
N ALA A 77 -8.43 3.44 10.79
CA ALA A 77 -9.06 3.68 12.08
C ALA A 77 -8.35 2.84 13.14
#